data_AF-A0A971JN35-F1
#
_entry.id   AF-A0A971JN35-F1
#
_cell.length_a   1.000
_cell.length_b   1.000
_cell.length_c   1.000
_cell.angle_alpha   90.00
_cell.angle_beta   90.00
_cell.angle_gamma   90.00
#
_symmetry.space_group_name_H-M   'P 1'
#
loop_
_entity.id
_entity.type
_entity.pdbx_description
1 polymer ?
#
loop_
_entity_poly.entity_id
_entity_poly.type
_entity_poly.pdbx_seq_one_letter_code
_entity_poly.pdbx_strand_id
1 'polypeptide(L)'
;MMPIVDTDPYRTYSVHRPYPFMNYGETVPEGTFTVPYRKVVEIKAVPYSGFVFTHWRAFPGGAFYENPLHVMVKCHNAEFIPGFADIRDGSSPPPPPSFTGTVALEGGSGEVFTSDSAPGTVDAHVQKSSCLAANFAARVEVGKNFFPAYWGWSEQGIDICSVTSTTEIATIIRPLSADTTFTLHLAERIRLNVLVEGEGMIPGYLPYTYNPIPYVNTFNIINALEPAPDINANKVTLSASPHPGWEFSHWEILRDTGWEAVRNSNGLPLEGDLDIWMNWWDDPAHPGRHVPRDEPIFNVKAVFLRPWVILLSGECEFSGQFVDCSGSGLNVVLRPMLEPCYTVDFYNEDVVNPDGSGWLYEEIVLRLRGLKAKSVMLIGHSHGGGSIYNLCNLFEYADSAYDHNKPGVRSLDICFTGYIDAISEDMSLLPISAERKYPPSSLRHGNLYQEITIFPIPLNGATTIDENGTVTSPNFNINLLPRVFGQTHQDIDDCVIVHDIYKNILDNILYSFVCLPLYSFGDDNIHNCIN
;
A
#
# COMPACT_ATOMS: atom_id res chain seq x y z
N MET A 1 19.43 -1.67 -9.26
CA MET A 1 20.47 -1.54 -10.30
C MET A 1 21.79 -1.34 -9.59
N MET A 2 22.92 -1.94 -10.02
CA MET A 2 24.21 -1.66 -9.37
C MET A 2 24.57 -0.17 -9.55
N PRO A 3 25.20 0.49 -8.56
CA PRO A 3 25.73 1.82 -8.80
C PRO A 3 26.72 1.75 -9.97
N ILE A 4 26.69 2.74 -10.86
CA ILE A 4 27.77 2.93 -11.82
C ILE A 4 28.99 3.33 -10.99
N VAL A 5 29.76 2.33 -10.59
CA VAL A 5 31.08 2.55 -10.03
C VAL A 5 31.87 3.22 -11.13
N ASP A 6 32.31 4.45 -10.88
CA ASP A 6 33.22 5.17 -11.75
C ASP A 6 34.56 4.40 -11.76
N THR A 7 34.69 3.49 -12.72
CA THR A 7 35.78 2.49 -12.77
C THR A 7 37.10 3.08 -13.26
N ASP A 8 37.13 4.35 -13.65
CA ASP A 8 38.37 4.99 -14.10
C ASP A 8 39.11 5.55 -12.87
N PRO A 9 40.31 5.03 -12.52
CA PRO A 9 41.10 5.57 -11.42
C PRO A 9 41.82 6.89 -11.79
N TYR A 10 41.70 7.38 -13.03
CA TYR A 10 42.36 8.58 -13.53
C TYR A 10 41.38 9.67 -14.00
N ARG A 11 41.83 10.92 -14.02
CA ARG A 11 41.11 12.07 -14.55
C ARG A 11 42.04 12.90 -15.41
N THR A 12 41.53 13.40 -16.53
CA THR A 12 42.21 14.40 -17.37
C THR A 12 41.94 15.82 -16.85
N TYR A 13 42.96 16.65 -16.85
CA TYR A 13 42.83 18.10 -16.75
C TYR A 13 43.76 18.78 -17.75
N SER A 14 43.44 20.00 -18.14
CA SER A 14 44.20 20.81 -19.07
C SER A 14 44.50 22.17 -18.46
N VAL A 15 45.69 22.69 -18.72
CA VAL A 15 46.09 24.05 -18.35
C VAL A 15 46.54 24.76 -19.61
N HIS A 16 45.92 25.90 -19.91
CA HIS A 16 46.18 26.64 -21.14
C HIS A 16 46.32 28.12 -20.84
N ARG A 17 47.23 28.80 -21.55
CA ARG A 17 47.25 30.27 -21.61
C ARG A 17 46.06 30.79 -22.45
N PRO A 18 45.45 31.94 -22.09
CA PRO A 18 44.17 32.38 -22.64
C PRO A 18 44.18 32.63 -24.16
N TYR A 19 45.35 32.95 -24.73
CA TYR A 19 45.55 33.02 -26.19
C TYR A 19 46.95 32.51 -26.54
N PRO A 20 47.10 31.46 -27.38
CA PRO A 20 48.41 30.87 -27.69
C PRO A 20 49.34 31.76 -28.54
N PHE A 21 48.84 32.92 -29.01
CA PHE A 21 49.56 33.84 -29.89
C PHE A 21 49.87 35.22 -29.27
N MET A 22 49.54 35.45 -27.99
CA MET A 22 49.79 36.76 -27.34
C MET A 22 50.65 36.64 -26.07
N ASN A 23 51.68 37.48 -25.98
CA ASN A 23 52.68 37.47 -24.91
C ASN A 23 52.17 38.21 -23.66
N TYR A 24 51.33 37.53 -22.88
CA TYR A 24 50.81 38.05 -21.60
C TYR A 24 51.44 37.38 -20.37
N GLY A 25 51.84 36.12 -20.51
CA GLY A 25 52.41 35.29 -19.46
C GLY A 25 52.35 33.81 -19.83
N GLU A 26 52.88 32.97 -18.94
CA GLU A 26 52.93 31.51 -19.09
C GLU A 26 52.17 30.80 -17.97
N THR A 27 51.86 29.52 -18.17
CA THR A 27 51.36 28.62 -17.13
C THR A 27 52.36 27.51 -16.81
N VAL A 28 52.52 27.18 -15.53
CA VAL A 28 53.37 26.08 -15.06
C VAL A 28 52.54 25.13 -14.20
N PRO A 29 52.18 23.93 -14.69
CA PRO A 29 52.45 23.39 -16.04
C PRO A 29 51.49 23.95 -17.12
N GLU A 30 51.82 23.77 -18.40
CA GLU A 30 50.93 24.03 -19.57
C GLU A 30 50.75 22.72 -20.37
N GLY A 31 49.52 22.43 -20.81
CA GLY A 31 49.17 21.22 -21.56
C GLY A 31 48.04 20.40 -20.92
N THR A 32 47.78 19.20 -21.46
CA THR A 32 46.81 18.24 -20.92
C THR A 32 47.53 17.12 -20.17
N PHE A 33 47.02 16.80 -18.98
CA PHE A 33 47.62 15.89 -18.02
C PHE A 33 46.60 14.88 -17.50
N THR A 34 47.04 13.64 -17.29
CA THR A 34 46.24 12.59 -16.65
C THR A 34 46.79 12.34 -15.25
N VAL A 35 45.93 12.43 -14.23
CA VAL A 35 46.29 12.23 -12.82
C VAL A 35 45.34 11.26 -12.12
N PRO A 36 45.76 10.59 -11.04
CA PRO A 36 44.84 9.78 -10.24
C PRO A 36 43.65 10.61 -9.74
N TYR A 37 42.48 9.99 -9.64
CA TYR A 37 41.28 10.61 -9.07
C TYR A 37 41.56 11.18 -7.68
N ARG A 38 41.09 12.42 -7.42
CA ARG A 38 41.35 13.21 -6.21
C ARG A 38 42.82 13.60 -5.96
N LYS A 39 43.71 13.47 -6.94
CA LYS A 39 45.05 14.07 -6.84
C LYS A 39 44.92 15.60 -6.76
N VAL A 40 45.62 16.19 -5.78
CA VAL A 40 45.85 17.64 -5.72
C VAL A 40 47.02 17.98 -6.64
N VAL A 41 46.83 18.98 -7.49
CA VAL A 41 47.84 19.56 -8.39
C VAL A 41 48.05 21.04 -8.08
N GLU A 42 49.27 21.53 -8.33
CA GLU A 42 49.66 22.93 -8.17
C GLU A 42 49.89 23.52 -9.56
N ILE A 43 49.28 24.67 -9.84
CA ILE A 43 49.32 25.34 -11.14
C ILE A 43 49.67 26.82 -10.93
N LYS A 44 50.63 27.36 -11.68
CA LYS A 44 51.11 28.75 -11.56
C LYS A 44 50.89 29.55 -12.82
N ALA A 45 50.51 30.80 -12.67
CA ALA A 45 50.50 31.78 -13.73
C ALA A 45 51.72 32.69 -13.54
N VAL A 46 52.52 32.87 -14.58
CA VAL A 46 53.74 33.70 -14.55
C VAL A 46 53.52 34.86 -15.53
N PRO A 47 53.12 36.05 -15.05
CA PRO A 47 52.94 37.21 -15.92
C PRO A 47 54.27 37.62 -16.56
N TYR A 48 54.22 38.05 -17.82
CA TYR A 48 55.36 38.68 -18.45
C TYR A 48 55.53 40.14 -18.00
N SER A 49 56.69 40.73 -18.31
CA SER A 49 56.96 42.14 -17.99
C SER A 49 55.89 43.07 -18.56
N GLY A 50 55.31 43.91 -17.71
CA GLY A 50 54.19 44.78 -18.05
C GLY A 50 52.80 44.16 -17.90
N PHE A 51 52.69 42.92 -17.41
CA PHE A 51 51.43 42.26 -17.13
C PHE A 51 51.32 41.84 -15.66
N VAL A 52 50.09 41.68 -15.19
CA VAL A 52 49.76 41.12 -13.87
C VAL A 52 48.77 39.98 -14.00
N PHE A 53 48.88 38.99 -13.12
CA PHE A 53 47.85 37.97 -12.94
C PHE A 53 46.61 38.59 -12.30
N THR A 54 45.42 38.13 -12.71
CA THR A 54 44.13 38.61 -12.17
C THR A 54 43.31 37.48 -11.53
N HIS A 55 43.16 36.35 -12.22
CA HIS A 55 42.38 35.20 -11.78
C HIS A 55 42.77 33.94 -12.58
N TRP A 56 42.44 32.77 -12.07
CA TRP A 56 42.22 31.58 -12.88
C TRP A 56 40.74 31.45 -13.20
N ARG A 57 40.44 30.84 -14.33
CA ARG A 57 39.11 30.37 -14.70
C ARG A 57 39.20 28.86 -14.88
N ALA A 58 38.38 28.12 -14.14
CA ALA A 58 38.31 26.68 -14.15
C ALA A 58 37.00 26.20 -14.78
N PHE A 59 37.06 25.11 -15.55
CA PHE A 59 35.91 24.50 -16.19
C PHE A 59 35.88 22.99 -15.95
N PRO A 60 34.82 22.42 -15.34
CA PRO A 60 33.85 23.12 -14.48
C PRO A 60 34.54 23.61 -13.21
N GLY A 61 34.21 24.83 -12.73
CA GLY A 61 34.80 25.33 -11.47
C GLY A 61 34.88 26.83 -11.25
N GLY A 62 34.40 27.69 -12.15
CA GLY A 62 34.33 29.13 -11.90
C GLY A 62 35.69 29.85 -11.81
N ALA A 63 35.70 31.07 -11.26
CA ALA A 63 36.91 31.86 -11.09
C ALA A 63 37.59 31.67 -9.72
N PHE A 64 38.94 31.62 -9.71
CA PHE A 64 39.77 31.61 -8.50
C PHE A 64 40.77 32.77 -8.53
N TYR A 65 41.01 33.43 -7.40
CA TYR A 65 41.88 34.63 -7.35
C TYR A 65 43.28 34.36 -6.79
N GLU A 66 43.59 33.10 -6.45
CA GLU A 66 44.85 32.68 -5.86
C GLU A 66 45.86 32.24 -6.94
N ASN A 67 47.13 32.61 -6.77
CA ASN A 67 48.23 32.15 -7.62
C ASN A 67 49.49 31.94 -6.74
N PRO A 68 50.02 30.70 -6.63
CA PRO A 68 49.61 29.48 -7.32
C PRO A 68 48.23 28.94 -6.91
N LEU A 69 47.57 28.24 -7.82
CA LEU A 69 46.31 27.53 -7.58
C LEU A 69 46.60 26.08 -7.16
N HIS A 70 45.98 25.64 -6.06
CA HIS A 70 46.03 24.25 -5.60
C HIS A 70 44.65 23.61 -5.75
N VAL A 71 44.49 22.67 -6.70
CA VAL A 71 43.18 22.11 -7.06
C VAL A 71 43.16 20.59 -7.03
N MET A 72 42.05 20.01 -6.54
CA MET A 72 41.81 18.57 -6.52
C MET A 72 41.04 18.16 -7.77
N VAL A 73 41.64 17.35 -8.65
CA VAL A 73 40.99 16.92 -9.90
C VAL A 73 39.95 15.83 -9.60
N LYS A 74 38.67 16.11 -9.92
CA LYS A 74 37.53 15.22 -9.63
C LYS A 74 36.78 14.76 -10.89
N CYS A 75 36.67 15.62 -11.90
CA CYS A 75 35.98 15.38 -13.17
C CYS A 75 36.99 15.16 -14.32
N HIS A 76 36.51 14.58 -15.43
CA HIS A 76 37.26 14.50 -16.67
C HIS A 76 37.25 15.84 -17.42
N ASN A 77 38.31 16.12 -18.15
CA ASN A 77 38.51 17.30 -18.99
C ASN A 77 38.39 18.63 -18.23
N ALA A 78 38.90 18.68 -16.99
CA ALA A 78 38.91 19.92 -16.22
C ALA A 78 39.91 20.93 -16.81
N GLU A 79 39.48 22.09 -17.29
CA GLU A 79 40.35 23.09 -17.92
C GLU A 79 40.64 24.28 -16.99
N PHE A 80 41.89 24.77 -16.98
CA PHE A 80 42.33 25.92 -16.17
C PHE A 80 43.04 26.97 -17.04
N ILE A 81 42.54 28.21 -17.03
CA ILE A 81 43.04 29.32 -17.85
C ILE A 81 43.33 30.54 -16.96
N PRO A 82 44.53 31.15 -16.98
CA PRO A 82 44.78 32.38 -16.25
C PRO A 82 44.29 33.61 -17.03
N GLY A 83 43.75 34.60 -16.32
CA GLY A 83 43.54 35.96 -16.81
C GLY A 83 44.75 36.84 -16.48
N PHE A 84 45.25 37.54 -17.48
CA PHE A 84 46.29 38.57 -17.33
C PHE A 84 45.75 39.93 -17.74
N ALA A 85 46.29 40.99 -17.13
CA ALA A 85 45.99 42.37 -17.51
C ALA A 85 47.28 43.15 -17.82
N ASP A 86 47.22 44.00 -18.85
CA ASP A 86 48.29 44.92 -19.23
C ASP A 86 48.32 46.10 -18.25
N ILE A 87 49.51 46.46 -17.76
CA ILE A 87 49.76 47.61 -16.88
C ILE A 87 50.89 48.50 -17.41
N ARG A 88 51.29 48.36 -18.68
CA ARG A 88 52.41 49.10 -19.29
C ARG A 88 52.16 50.61 -19.42
N ASP A 89 50.91 51.03 -19.33
CA ASP A 89 50.48 52.43 -19.26
C ASP A 89 50.52 53.02 -17.83
N GLY A 90 50.89 52.20 -16.84
CA GLY A 90 50.86 52.58 -15.42
C GLY A 90 49.48 52.44 -14.77
N SER A 91 48.51 51.80 -15.44
CA SER A 91 47.22 51.48 -14.84
C SER A 91 47.36 50.54 -13.64
N SER A 92 46.46 50.71 -12.66
CA SER A 92 46.25 49.71 -11.62
C SER A 92 45.69 48.42 -12.22
N PRO A 93 46.01 47.23 -11.68
CA PRO A 93 45.36 45.99 -12.08
C PRO A 93 43.83 46.17 -12.13
N PRO A 94 43.15 45.73 -13.20
CA PRO A 94 41.70 45.77 -13.22
C PRO A 94 41.16 44.95 -12.05
N PRO A 95 40.09 45.40 -11.39
CA PRO A 95 39.50 44.65 -10.29
C PRO A 95 39.06 43.25 -10.78
N PRO A 96 39.06 42.25 -9.88
CA PRO A 96 38.37 40.98 -10.10
C PRO A 96 37.01 41.17 -10.79
N PRO A 97 36.69 40.40 -11.85
CA PRO A 97 35.35 40.42 -12.42
C PRO A 97 34.34 39.98 -11.35
N SER A 98 33.41 40.87 -11.01
CA SER A 98 32.28 40.56 -10.14
C SER A 98 31.19 39.84 -10.94
N PHE A 99 30.72 38.70 -10.44
CA PHE A 99 29.58 37.98 -10.98
C PHE A 99 28.45 37.95 -9.95
N THR A 100 27.22 38.08 -10.43
CA THR A 100 26.01 38.05 -9.62
C THR A 100 25.40 36.65 -9.68
N GLY A 101 25.28 36.01 -8.51
CA GLY A 101 24.43 34.83 -8.36
C GLY A 101 23.03 35.26 -7.93
N THR A 102 22.01 34.76 -8.61
CA THR A 102 20.60 34.95 -8.22
C THR A 102 19.93 33.60 -7.98
N VAL A 103 18.89 33.60 -7.15
CA VAL A 103 18.05 32.41 -6.92
C VAL A 103 16.65 32.69 -7.45
N ALA A 104 16.12 31.75 -8.23
CA ALA A 104 14.72 31.66 -8.60
C ALA A 104 14.08 30.44 -7.93
N LEU A 105 12.77 30.49 -7.68
CA LEU A 105 11.98 29.35 -7.22
C LEU A 105 10.95 29.01 -8.30
N GLU A 106 10.81 27.72 -8.61
CA GLU A 106 9.83 27.23 -9.58
C GLU A 106 8.98 26.12 -8.94
N GLY A 107 7.69 26.06 -9.27
CA GLY A 107 6.76 25.06 -8.72
C GLY A 107 6.33 25.27 -7.25
N GLY A 108 6.79 26.33 -6.58
CA GLY A 108 6.42 26.60 -5.19
C GLY A 108 6.96 27.91 -4.62
N SER A 109 7.04 27.99 -3.30
CA SER A 109 7.51 29.17 -2.56
C SER A 109 8.44 28.81 -1.39
N GLY A 110 9.30 29.75 -0.99
CA GLY A 110 10.21 29.65 0.14
C GLY A 110 10.93 30.97 0.39
N GLU A 111 11.65 31.08 1.50
CA GLU A 111 12.47 32.24 1.83
C GLU A 111 13.92 32.03 1.36
N VAL A 112 14.43 32.99 0.59
CA VAL A 112 15.76 32.93 -0.04
C VAL A 112 16.75 33.77 0.78
N PHE A 113 17.86 33.15 1.15
CA PHE A 113 18.98 33.77 1.85
C PHE A 113 20.24 33.63 1.00
N THR A 114 20.91 34.75 0.72
CA THR A 114 22.20 34.80 0.01
C THR A 114 23.30 35.32 0.93
N SER A 115 24.57 35.10 0.57
CA SER A 115 25.74 35.64 1.31
C SER A 115 25.66 37.14 1.59
N ASP A 116 25.04 37.90 0.68
CA ASP A 116 25.04 39.36 0.69
C ASP A 116 23.83 39.95 1.46
N SER A 117 22.83 39.12 1.78
CA SER A 117 21.58 39.53 2.43
C SER A 117 21.54 39.30 3.94
N ALA A 118 22.64 38.81 4.55
CA ALA A 118 22.73 38.56 5.99
C ALA A 118 23.99 39.18 6.63
N PRO A 119 23.92 40.41 7.19
CA PRO A 119 24.92 40.92 8.13
C PRO A 119 24.79 40.21 9.48
N GLY A 120 25.06 38.91 9.50
CA GLY A 120 24.91 38.04 10.66
C GLY A 120 24.75 36.58 10.27
N THR A 121 25.74 35.77 10.65
CA THR A 121 25.64 34.32 10.89
C THR A 121 24.75 33.51 9.94
N VAL A 122 25.31 33.02 8.82
CA VAL A 122 24.81 31.79 8.19
C VAL A 122 25.03 30.66 9.20
N ASP A 123 23.96 30.15 9.80
CA ASP A 123 24.06 29.33 11.01
C ASP A 123 24.49 27.86 10.73
N ALA A 124 25.20 27.31 11.72
CA ALA A 124 25.63 25.93 12.02
C ALA A 124 26.05 24.91 10.93
N HIS A 125 25.56 24.94 9.69
CA HIS A 125 25.72 23.86 8.71
C HIS A 125 26.45 24.24 7.43
N VAL A 126 26.56 25.54 7.11
CA VAL A 126 27.59 26.02 6.19
C VAL A 126 28.80 26.38 7.04
N GLN A 127 29.86 25.57 6.99
CA GLN A 127 31.07 25.92 7.74
C GLN A 127 31.62 27.26 7.25
N LYS A 128 32.20 28.06 8.15
CA LYS A 128 32.84 29.34 7.81
C LYS A 128 33.99 29.19 6.79
N SER A 129 34.51 27.97 6.62
CA SER A 129 35.48 27.53 5.61
C SER A 129 34.87 27.25 4.22
N SER A 130 33.55 27.01 4.13
CA SER A 130 32.83 26.80 2.86
C SER A 130 32.56 28.12 2.13
N CYS A 131 32.40 29.20 2.90
CA CYS A 131 32.33 30.59 2.42
C CYS A 131 33.72 31.15 2.09
N LEU A 132 34.46 30.47 1.20
CA LEU A 132 35.62 31.08 0.54
C LEU A 132 35.12 32.28 -0.29
N ALA A 133 35.89 33.37 -0.32
CA ALA A 133 35.52 34.64 -0.96
C ALA A 133 35.36 34.58 -2.50
N ALA A 134 35.41 33.39 -3.09
CA ALA A 134 35.22 33.11 -4.52
C ALA A 134 33.90 32.37 -4.83
N ASN A 135 33.12 31.96 -3.83
CA ASN A 135 31.88 31.20 -4.00
C ASN A 135 30.64 32.05 -3.77
N PHE A 136 29.68 31.96 -4.69
CA PHE A 136 28.28 32.24 -4.39
C PHE A 136 27.73 31.16 -3.44
N ALA A 137 26.96 31.58 -2.46
CA ALA A 137 26.26 30.69 -1.53
C ALA A 137 24.83 31.18 -1.31
N ALA A 138 23.88 30.26 -1.43
CA ALA A 138 22.48 30.50 -1.11
C ALA A 138 21.85 29.34 -0.34
N ARG A 139 20.88 29.68 0.50
CA ARG A 139 20.03 28.78 1.27
C ARG A 139 18.58 29.18 1.00
N VAL A 140 17.71 28.21 0.77
CA VAL A 140 16.27 28.40 0.67
C VAL A 140 15.62 27.63 1.80
N GLU A 141 14.90 28.33 2.68
CA GLU A 141 13.94 27.70 3.58
C GLU A 141 12.65 27.46 2.79
N VAL A 142 12.36 26.20 2.49
CA VAL A 142 11.25 25.81 1.62
C VAL A 142 9.94 25.95 2.37
N GLY A 143 8.94 26.57 1.72
CA GLY A 143 7.62 26.72 2.31
C GLY A 143 7.03 25.36 2.69
N LYS A 144 6.41 25.28 3.88
CA LYS A 144 5.92 24.04 4.52
C LYS A 144 5.03 23.13 3.67
N ASN A 145 4.46 23.62 2.58
CA ASN A 145 3.62 22.87 1.63
C ASN A 145 4.42 22.23 0.48
N PHE A 146 5.74 22.43 0.42
CA PHE A 146 6.58 21.98 -0.69
C PHE A 146 7.73 21.08 -0.21
N PHE A 147 8.32 20.34 -1.15
CA PHE A 147 9.63 19.69 -1.04
C PHE A 147 10.57 20.28 -2.10
N PRO A 148 11.85 20.50 -1.79
CA PRO A 148 12.84 20.80 -2.82
C PRO A 148 13.21 19.53 -3.59
N ALA A 149 13.26 19.62 -4.92
CA ALA A 149 13.54 18.48 -5.80
C ALA A 149 14.98 18.52 -6.33
N TYR A 150 15.34 19.59 -7.05
CA TYR A 150 16.70 19.80 -7.56
C TYR A 150 16.97 21.29 -7.84
N TRP A 151 18.25 21.63 -7.89
CA TRP A 151 18.73 22.89 -8.45
C TRP A 151 19.02 22.72 -9.94
N GLY A 152 18.56 23.66 -10.78
CA GLY A 152 18.91 23.79 -12.19
C GLY A 152 19.58 25.16 -12.46
N TRP A 153 20.58 25.20 -13.33
CA TRP A 153 21.19 26.42 -13.86
C TRP A 153 21.87 26.14 -15.20
N SER A 154 22.15 27.18 -15.98
CA SER A 154 22.93 27.05 -17.22
C SER A 154 24.33 27.61 -16.99
N GLU A 155 25.37 26.86 -17.37
CA GLU A 155 26.76 27.33 -17.40
C GLU A 155 27.28 27.22 -18.83
N GLN A 156 27.63 28.35 -19.44
CA GLN A 156 28.08 28.45 -20.85
C GLN A 156 27.11 27.87 -21.90
N GLY A 157 25.80 27.86 -21.61
CA GLY A 157 24.78 27.29 -22.48
C GLY A 157 24.67 25.76 -22.39
N ILE A 158 25.31 25.15 -21.39
CA ILE A 158 25.07 23.77 -20.96
C ILE A 158 24.16 23.84 -19.74
N ASP A 159 23.02 23.17 -19.80
CA ASP A 159 22.12 23.06 -18.65
C ASP A 159 22.61 21.98 -17.70
N ILE A 160 22.60 22.32 -16.41
CA ILE A 160 23.20 21.53 -15.34
C ILE A 160 22.21 21.46 -14.18
N CYS A 161 22.05 20.26 -13.62
CA CYS A 161 21.24 20.06 -12.42
C CYS A 161 21.99 19.37 -11.27
N SER A 162 21.42 19.50 -10.06
CA SER A 162 21.91 18.89 -8.82
C SER A 162 20.72 18.54 -7.93
N VAL A 163 20.45 17.25 -7.74
CA VAL A 163 19.42 16.75 -6.82
C VAL A 163 19.74 17.20 -5.38
N THR A 164 18.70 17.54 -4.62
CA THR A 164 18.83 17.90 -3.21
C THR A 164 18.40 16.75 -2.31
N SER A 165 19.07 16.55 -1.17
CA SER A 165 18.84 15.42 -0.25
C SER A 165 18.09 15.79 1.03
N THR A 166 17.56 17.02 1.08
CA THR A 166 16.93 17.64 2.27
C THR A 166 15.44 17.87 2.03
N THR A 167 14.65 17.90 3.09
CA THR A 167 13.18 18.04 3.00
C THR A 167 12.66 19.47 3.13
N GLU A 168 13.43 20.36 3.76
CA GLU A 168 12.95 21.70 4.19
C GLU A 168 13.94 22.84 3.90
N ILE A 169 15.23 22.53 3.67
CA ILE A 169 16.29 23.53 3.48
C ILE A 169 17.13 23.12 2.28
N ALA A 170 16.97 23.78 1.13
CA ALA A 170 17.85 23.57 -0.01
C ALA A 170 19.05 24.53 0.06
N THR A 171 20.26 24.04 -0.22
CA THR A 171 21.47 24.88 -0.27
C THR A 171 22.21 24.69 -1.58
N ILE A 172 22.80 25.76 -2.10
CA ILE A 172 23.75 25.72 -3.21
C ILE A 172 24.97 26.57 -2.90
N ILE A 173 26.15 26.01 -3.16
CA ILE A 173 27.45 26.69 -3.02
C ILE A 173 28.22 26.41 -4.31
N ARG A 174 28.58 27.48 -5.03
CA ARG A 174 29.24 27.41 -6.34
C ARG A 174 30.17 28.60 -6.57
N PRO A 175 31.39 28.39 -7.09
CA PRO A 175 32.15 29.47 -7.73
C PRO A 175 31.43 29.91 -9.02
N LEU A 176 31.50 31.20 -9.35
CA LEU A 176 30.86 31.73 -10.56
C LEU A 176 31.89 31.98 -11.68
N SER A 177 31.48 31.72 -12.92
CA SER A 177 32.20 32.03 -14.16
C SER A 177 31.53 33.15 -14.99
N ALA A 178 30.27 33.46 -14.68
CA ALA A 178 29.42 34.49 -15.27
C ALA A 178 28.26 34.82 -14.31
N ASP A 179 27.48 35.87 -14.59
CA ASP A 179 26.19 36.09 -13.92
C ASP A 179 25.30 34.85 -14.12
N THR A 180 24.79 34.27 -13.04
CA THR A 180 24.12 32.95 -13.05
C THR A 180 22.84 32.99 -12.22
N THR A 181 21.75 32.48 -12.79
CA THR A 181 20.51 32.21 -12.04
C THR A 181 20.47 30.74 -11.67
N PHE A 182 20.32 30.43 -10.38
CA PHE A 182 20.07 29.09 -9.88
C PHE A 182 18.58 28.95 -9.57
N THR A 183 17.88 28.12 -10.34
CA THR A 183 16.47 27.80 -10.10
C THR A 183 16.38 26.61 -9.16
N LEU A 184 15.67 26.77 -8.04
CA LEU A 184 15.26 25.65 -7.21
C LEU A 184 13.87 25.18 -7.66
N HIS A 185 13.81 23.96 -8.17
CA HIS A 185 12.54 23.32 -8.51
C HIS A 185 11.94 22.72 -7.24
N LEU A 186 10.69 23.10 -6.95
CA LEU A 186 9.91 22.70 -5.80
C LEU A 186 8.73 21.85 -6.26
N ALA A 187 8.39 20.83 -5.47
CA ALA A 187 7.24 19.96 -5.64
C ALA A 187 6.21 20.25 -4.54
N GLU A 188 4.91 20.30 -4.86
CA GLU A 188 3.88 20.36 -3.81
C GLU A 188 3.82 19.04 -3.04
N ARG A 189 3.61 19.12 -1.72
CA ARG A 189 3.53 17.96 -0.82
C ARG A 189 2.24 17.18 -1.06
N ILE A 190 2.37 15.94 -1.51
CA ILE A 190 1.25 15.02 -1.59
C ILE A 190 1.05 14.27 -0.26
N ARG A 191 -0.18 13.86 0.02
CA ARG A 191 -0.55 13.10 1.23
C ARG A 191 -1.25 11.80 0.87
N LEU A 192 -0.98 10.76 1.65
CA LEU A 192 -1.77 9.53 1.64
C LEU A 192 -2.89 9.67 2.66
N ASN A 193 -4.14 9.51 2.24
CA ASN A 193 -5.31 9.45 3.10
C ASN A 193 -5.88 8.02 3.08
N VAL A 194 -5.91 7.34 4.23
CA VAL A 194 -6.45 5.99 4.36
C VAL A 194 -7.74 6.03 5.16
N LEU A 195 -8.84 5.64 4.53
CA LEU A 195 -10.15 5.48 5.14
C LEU A 195 -10.43 4.02 5.49
N VAL A 196 -11.40 3.80 6.37
CA VAL A 196 -11.88 2.48 6.80
C VAL A 196 -13.40 2.45 6.61
N GLU A 197 -13.90 1.41 5.95
CA GLU A 197 -15.33 1.03 5.89
C GLU A 197 -15.50 -0.26 6.71
N GLY A 198 -16.45 -0.29 7.64
CA GLY A 198 -16.54 -1.34 8.65
C GLY A 198 -15.60 -1.11 9.84
N GLU A 199 -15.29 -2.18 10.58
CA GLU A 199 -14.43 -2.12 11.78
C GLU A 199 -13.10 -2.86 11.57
N GLY A 200 -12.00 -2.14 11.76
CA GLY A 200 -10.65 -2.65 11.68
C GLY A 200 -9.63 -1.52 11.80
N MET A 201 -8.35 -1.87 11.72
CA MET A 201 -7.26 -0.92 11.82
C MET A 201 -6.15 -1.19 10.80
N ILE A 202 -5.43 -0.12 10.43
CA ILE A 202 -4.27 -0.16 9.54
C ILE A 202 -3.01 0.08 10.40
N PRO A 203 -2.42 -0.97 11.00
CA PRO A 203 -1.28 -0.81 11.92
C PRO A 203 -0.09 -0.13 11.24
N GLY A 204 0.56 0.77 11.98
CA GLY A 204 1.76 1.48 11.51
C GLY A 204 1.50 2.64 10.53
N TYR A 205 0.28 2.81 10.01
CA TYR A 205 -0.06 3.99 9.22
C TYR A 205 -0.06 5.25 10.09
N LEU A 206 0.70 6.25 9.65
CA LEU A 206 0.70 7.61 10.16
C LEU A 206 0.62 8.54 8.94
N PRO A 207 -0.16 9.63 8.99
CA PRO A 207 -0.32 10.54 7.86
C PRO A 207 0.95 11.36 7.62
N TYR A 208 1.79 10.89 6.69
CA TYR A 208 2.99 11.58 6.22
C TYR A 208 2.75 12.34 4.91
N THR A 209 3.61 13.33 4.65
CA THR A 209 3.72 14.02 3.36
C THR A 209 4.89 13.47 2.56
N TYR A 210 4.73 13.30 1.25
CA TYR A 210 5.74 12.74 0.35
C TYR A 210 6.14 13.74 -0.74
N ASN A 211 7.38 13.66 -1.22
CA ASN A 211 7.81 14.40 -2.42
C ASN A 211 7.32 13.63 -3.66
N PRO A 212 6.36 14.13 -4.44
CA PRO A 212 5.80 13.38 -5.56
C PRO A 212 6.75 13.19 -6.74
N ILE A 213 7.81 14.00 -6.86
CA ILE A 213 8.83 13.89 -7.90
C ILE A 213 10.20 13.58 -7.27
N PRO A 214 10.39 12.35 -6.77
CA PRO A 214 11.68 11.89 -6.30
C PRO A 214 12.61 11.62 -7.49
N TYR A 215 13.85 12.08 -7.38
CA TYR A 215 14.89 11.90 -8.38
C TYR A 215 16.04 11.06 -7.83
N VAL A 216 16.73 10.30 -8.69
CA VAL A 216 17.86 9.46 -8.29
C VAL A 216 18.99 10.34 -7.77
N ASN A 217 19.22 10.29 -6.45
CA ASN A 217 20.29 11.06 -5.83
C ASN A 217 21.67 10.45 -6.12
N THR A 218 22.34 10.98 -7.14
CA THR A 218 23.71 10.60 -7.51
C THR A 218 24.78 11.34 -6.71
N PHE A 219 24.40 12.28 -5.82
CA PHE A 219 25.27 13.24 -5.12
C PHE A 219 26.22 14.05 -6.02
N ASN A 220 25.97 14.06 -7.33
CA ASN A 220 26.85 14.62 -8.34
C ASN A 220 26.14 15.69 -9.17
N ILE A 221 26.96 16.53 -9.81
CA ILE A 221 26.54 17.48 -10.84
C ILE A 221 26.19 16.69 -12.10
N ILE A 222 25.03 16.95 -12.71
CA ILE A 222 24.55 16.25 -13.90
C ILE A 222 24.42 17.25 -15.05
N ASN A 223 25.04 16.97 -16.19
CA ASN A 223 24.90 17.76 -17.42
C ASN A 223 23.61 17.35 -18.14
N ALA A 224 22.48 17.79 -17.62
CA ALA A 224 21.15 17.52 -18.16
C ALA A 224 20.16 18.61 -17.75
N LEU A 225 19.12 18.80 -18.56
CA LEU A 225 18.01 19.72 -18.29
C LEU A 225 17.28 19.34 -16.98
N GLU A 226 17.06 18.04 -16.76
CA GLU A 226 16.41 17.49 -15.57
C GLU A 226 17.14 16.23 -15.07
N PRO A 227 17.07 15.91 -13.76
CA PRO A 227 17.63 14.66 -13.22
C PRO A 227 16.77 13.43 -13.55
N ALA A 228 17.34 12.23 -13.39
CA ALA A 228 16.63 10.98 -13.68
C ALA A 228 15.56 10.66 -12.60
N PRO A 229 14.33 10.25 -12.98
CA PRO A 229 13.29 9.79 -12.06
C PRO A 229 13.71 8.64 -11.15
N ASP A 230 13.35 8.69 -9.86
CA ASP A 230 13.35 7.48 -9.01
C ASP A 230 11.93 6.89 -8.92
N ILE A 231 11.61 6.02 -9.87
CA ILE A 231 10.29 5.38 -9.97
C ILE A 231 9.93 4.51 -8.75
N ASN A 232 10.91 4.03 -7.99
CA ASN A 232 10.69 3.12 -6.86
C ASN A 232 10.65 3.82 -5.50
N ALA A 233 10.94 5.13 -5.44
CA ALA A 233 10.91 5.90 -4.21
C ALA A 233 9.49 6.05 -3.64
N ASN A 234 9.39 6.36 -2.35
CA ASN A 234 8.13 6.58 -1.62
C ASN A 234 7.13 5.41 -1.68
N LYS A 235 7.62 4.17 -1.81
CA LYS A 235 6.79 2.97 -1.64
C LYS A 235 6.20 2.94 -0.22
N VAL A 236 4.89 2.74 -0.11
CA VAL A 236 4.16 2.50 1.14
C VAL A 236 3.44 1.17 1.01
N THR A 237 3.65 0.29 1.99
CA THR A 237 2.91 -0.97 2.14
C THR A 237 1.87 -0.78 3.24
N LEU A 238 0.60 -1.01 2.91
CA LEU A 238 -0.52 -0.94 3.84
C LEU A 238 -1.02 -2.36 4.15
N SER A 239 -1.08 -2.69 5.43
CA SER A 239 -1.63 -3.95 5.95
C SER A 239 -2.92 -3.68 6.69
N ALA A 240 -3.93 -4.54 6.53
CA ALA A 240 -5.21 -4.43 7.22
C ALA A 240 -5.32 -5.47 8.34
N SER A 241 -5.83 -5.05 9.50
CA SER A 241 -6.09 -5.92 10.64
C SER A 241 -7.55 -5.76 11.08
N PRO A 242 -8.41 -6.78 10.89
CA PRO A 242 -9.82 -6.69 11.27
C PRO A 242 -10.00 -6.67 12.79
N HIS A 243 -11.05 -5.99 13.24
CA HIS A 243 -11.51 -6.10 14.64
C HIS A 243 -12.29 -7.42 14.85
N PRO A 244 -12.45 -7.89 16.10
CA PRO A 244 -13.28 -9.06 16.40
C PRO A 244 -14.70 -8.94 15.82
N GLY A 245 -15.19 -10.00 15.18
CA GLY A 245 -16.48 -10.02 14.46
C GLY A 245 -16.42 -9.53 13.01
N TRP A 246 -15.24 -9.10 12.53
CA TRP A 246 -15.05 -8.59 11.17
C TRP A 246 -13.95 -9.36 10.44
N GLU A 247 -13.98 -9.28 9.11
CA GLU A 247 -12.95 -9.78 8.22
C GLU A 247 -12.48 -8.70 7.25
N PHE A 248 -11.19 -8.71 6.92
CA PHE A 248 -10.70 -7.85 5.84
C PHE A 248 -11.17 -8.38 4.49
N SER A 249 -11.83 -7.52 3.72
CA SER A 249 -12.48 -7.87 2.47
C SER A 249 -11.62 -7.50 1.26
N HIS A 250 -11.21 -6.24 1.14
CA HIS A 250 -10.37 -5.73 0.04
C HIS A 250 -9.98 -4.26 0.25
N TRP A 251 -9.07 -3.77 -0.59
CA TRP A 251 -8.77 -2.35 -0.75
C TRP A 251 -9.54 -1.72 -1.91
N GLU A 252 -9.95 -0.46 -1.75
CA GLU A 252 -10.43 0.41 -2.82
C GLU A 252 -9.55 1.67 -2.96
N ILE A 253 -9.41 2.19 -4.17
CA ILE A 253 -8.75 3.46 -4.48
C ILE A 253 -9.81 4.40 -5.09
N LEU A 254 -9.80 5.67 -4.69
CA LEU A 254 -10.66 6.68 -5.30
C LEU A 254 -10.09 7.06 -6.69
N ARG A 255 -10.89 6.88 -7.74
CA ARG A 255 -10.57 7.32 -9.11
C ARG A 255 -11.69 8.20 -9.63
N ASP A 256 -11.33 9.34 -10.20
CA ASP A 256 -12.25 10.42 -10.63
C ASP A 256 -13.26 10.82 -9.54
N THR A 257 -14.41 10.15 -9.49
CA THR A 257 -15.48 10.35 -8.48
C THR A 257 -15.97 9.05 -7.84
N GLY A 258 -15.37 7.91 -8.15
CA GLY A 258 -15.81 6.58 -7.73
C GLY A 258 -14.74 5.81 -6.95
N TRP A 259 -15.18 4.97 -6.01
CA TRP A 259 -14.30 3.99 -5.37
C TRP A 259 -14.18 2.75 -6.27
N GLU A 260 -12.96 2.35 -6.57
CA GLU A 260 -12.66 1.16 -7.37
C GLU A 260 -11.84 0.15 -6.56
N ALA A 261 -12.33 -1.10 -6.49
CA ALA A 261 -11.61 -2.19 -5.85
C ALA A 261 -10.27 -2.49 -6.55
N VAL A 262 -9.19 -2.48 -5.77
CA VAL A 262 -7.87 -2.90 -6.22
C VAL A 262 -7.91 -4.40 -6.50
N ARG A 263 -7.44 -4.80 -7.68
CA ARG A 263 -7.43 -6.21 -8.11
C ARG A 263 -6.01 -6.78 -8.16
N ASN A 264 -5.92 -8.08 -7.95
CA ASN A 264 -4.71 -8.88 -8.11
C ASN A 264 -4.51 -9.30 -9.58
N SER A 265 -3.45 -10.07 -9.85
CA SER A 265 -3.11 -10.56 -11.21
C SER A 265 -4.22 -11.38 -11.89
N ASN A 266 -5.13 -11.95 -11.09
CA ASN A 266 -6.21 -12.82 -11.57
C ASN A 266 -7.53 -12.05 -11.74
N GLY A 267 -7.52 -10.72 -11.56
CA GLY A 267 -8.71 -9.86 -11.63
C GLY A 267 -9.62 -9.96 -10.39
N LEU A 268 -9.23 -10.72 -9.36
CA LEU A 268 -9.96 -10.80 -8.09
C LEU A 268 -9.58 -9.63 -7.16
N PRO A 269 -10.42 -9.26 -6.18
CA PRO A 269 -10.09 -8.23 -5.19
C PRO A 269 -8.77 -8.55 -4.46
N LEU A 270 -8.02 -7.51 -4.09
CA LEU A 270 -6.78 -7.64 -3.33
C LEU A 270 -7.08 -7.73 -1.84
N GLU A 271 -6.97 -8.93 -1.28
CA GLU A 271 -7.23 -9.23 0.14
C GLU A 271 -5.98 -9.26 1.03
N GLY A 272 -4.80 -9.05 0.44
CA GLY A 272 -3.52 -8.98 1.16
C GLY A 272 -3.03 -7.55 1.35
N ASP A 273 -1.73 -7.41 1.62
CA ASP A 273 -1.08 -6.10 1.70
C ASP A 273 -1.21 -5.31 0.39
N LEU A 274 -1.44 -3.99 0.51
CA LEU A 274 -1.47 -3.06 -0.61
C LEU A 274 -0.18 -2.26 -0.67
N ASP A 275 0.61 -2.53 -1.71
CA ASP A 275 1.73 -1.69 -2.11
C ASP A 275 1.25 -0.54 -3.01
N ILE A 276 1.57 0.70 -2.63
CA ILE A 276 1.36 1.92 -3.41
C ILE A 276 2.64 2.78 -3.42
N TRP A 277 2.76 3.67 -4.39
CA TRP A 277 3.92 4.54 -4.55
C TRP A 277 3.48 6.00 -4.51
N MET A 278 3.93 6.73 -3.49
CA MET A 278 3.60 8.13 -3.30
C MET A 278 4.49 9.03 -4.17
N ASN A 279 4.42 8.82 -5.49
CA ASN A 279 5.12 9.57 -6.53
C ASN A 279 4.29 9.62 -7.84
N TRP A 280 4.61 10.56 -8.73
CA TRP A 280 3.93 10.78 -10.02
C TRP A 280 4.62 10.06 -11.20
N TRP A 281 4.93 8.78 -11.04
CA TRP A 281 5.54 7.97 -12.10
C TRP A 281 4.56 6.93 -12.63
N ASP A 282 4.36 6.88 -13.95
CA ASP A 282 3.60 5.81 -14.58
C ASP A 282 4.42 4.52 -14.60
N ASP A 283 4.06 3.54 -13.76
CA ASP A 283 4.58 2.16 -13.84
C ASP A 283 3.60 1.24 -14.58
N PRO A 284 3.92 0.79 -15.81
CA PRO A 284 3.11 -0.17 -16.56
C PRO A 284 2.96 -1.53 -15.87
N ALA A 285 3.86 -1.89 -14.93
CA ALA A 285 3.75 -3.14 -14.17
C ALA A 285 2.72 -3.08 -13.04
N HIS A 286 2.40 -1.86 -12.54
CA HIS A 286 1.50 -1.64 -11.40
C HIS A 286 0.47 -0.53 -11.69
N PRO A 287 -0.37 -0.67 -12.73
CA PRO A 287 -1.18 0.42 -13.26
C PRO A 287 -2.13 1.04 -12.21
N GLY A 288 -1.91 2.33 -11.93
CA GLY A 288 -2.68 3.12 -10.97
C GLY A 288 -2.51 2.68 -9.50
N ARG A 289 -1.34 2.14 -9.15
CA ARG A 289 -0.84 2.08 -7.75
C ARG A 289 0.10 3.24 -7.40
N HIS A 290 0.40 4.09 -8.37
CA HIS A 290 1.09 5.37 -8.21
C HIS A 290 0.07 6.50 -8.06
N VAL A 291 0.48 7.61 -7.46
CA VAL A 291 -0.38 8.78 -7.30
C VAL A 291 -0.51 9.48 -8.65
N PRO A 292 -1.73 9.83 -9.11
CA PRO A 292 -1.90 10.56 -10.36
C PRO A 292 -1.13 11.88 -10.32
N ARG A 293 -0.63 12.30 -11.49
CA ARG A 293 0.08 13.57 -11.62
C ARG A 293 -0.80 14.74 -11.14
N ASP A 294 -0.18 15.67 -10.43
CA ASP A 294 -0.79 16.90 -9.91
C ASP A 294 -1.90 16.69 -8.84
N GLU A 295 -2.13 15.46 -8.37
CA GLU A 295 -3.05 15.18 -7.26
C GLU A 295 -2.39 15.37 -5.88
N PRO A 296 -2.90 16.29 -5.02
CA PRO A 296 -2.32 16.56 -3.71
C PRO A 296 -2.66 15.53 -2.63
N ILE A 297 -3.66 14.66 -2.88
CA ILE A 297 -4.13 13.65 -1.93
C ILE A 297 -4.45 12.36 -2.67
N PHE A 298 -3.78 11.27 -2.31
CA PHE A 298 -4.13 9.93 -2.76
C PHE A 298 -5.05 9.27 -1.71
N ASN A 299 -6.25 8.86 -2.13
CA ASN A 299 -7.27 8.32 -1.23
C ASN A 299 -7.40 6.80 -1.43
N VAL A 300 -7.16 6.07 -0.35
CA VAL A 300 -7.28 4.61 -0.26
C VAL A 300 -8.30 4.28 0.82
N LYS A 301 -9.07 3.22 0.65
CA LYS A 301 -10.03 2.74 1.65
C LYS A 301 -9.84 1.24 1.88
N ALA A 302 -9.73 0.84 3.15
CA ALA A 302 -9.82 -0.55 3.54
C ALA A 302 -11.29 -0.89 3.82
N VAL A 303 -11.79 -1.95 3.18
CA VAL A 303 -13.15 -2.44 3.40
C VAL A 303 -13.09 -3.68 4.28
N PHE A 304 -13.74 -3.60 5.43
CA PHE A 304 -14.00 -4.70 6.34
C PHE A 304 -15.48 -5.07 6.25
N LEU A 305 -15.77 -6.37 6.27
CA LEU A 305 -17.13 -6.90 6.27
C LEU A 305 -17.37 -7.70 7.56
N ARG A 306 -18.62 -7.80 7.98
CA ARG A 306 -19.01 -8.85 8.93
C ARG A 306 -19.20 -10.17 8.16
N PRO A 307 -18.75 -11.32 8.69
CA PRO A 307 -19.16 -12.61 8.18
C PRO A 307 -20.69 -12.72 8.15
N TRP A 308 -21.23 -13.34 7.10
CA TRP A 308 -22.66 -13.46 6.90
C TRP A 308 -23.15 -14.82 7.45
N VAL A 309 -24.06 -14.81 8.41
CA VAL A 309 -24.77 -16.00 8.85
C VAL A 309 -26.11 -16.07 8.14
N ILE A 310 -26.40 -17.23 7.57
CA ILE A 310 -27.66 -17.55 6.90
C ILE A 310 -28.31 -18.69 7.66
N LEU A 311 -29.53 -18.46 8.13
CA LEU A 311 -30.35 -19.43 8.83
C LEU A 311 -31.46 -19.94 7.90
N LEU A 312 -31.59 -21.25 7.77
CA LEU A 312 -32.58 -21.93 6.92
C LEU A 312 -33.52 -22.78 7.79
N SER A 313 -34.82 -22.52 7.71
CA SER A 313 -35.84 -23.29 8.44
C SER A 313 -36.05 -24.69 7.87
N GLY A 314 -36.88 -25.49 8.54
CA GLY A 314 -37.52 -26.63 7.88
C GLY A 314 -38.68 -26.20 6.98
N GLU A 315 -39.32 -27.21 6.40
CA GLU A 315 -40.61 -27.12 5.69
C GLU A 315 -41.64 -26.28 6.46
N CYS A 316 -42.38 -25.45 5.72
CA CYS A 316 -43.21 -24.38 6.28
C CYS A 316 -44.64 -24.46 5.73
N GLU A 317 -45.43 -25.43 6.19
CA GLU A 317 -46.85 -25.52 5.86
C GLU A 317 -47.60 -24.21 6.28
N PHE A 318 -47.91 -23.38 5.28
CA PHE A 318 -48.84 -22.23 5.30
C PHE A 318 -48.38 -20.83 5.78
N SER A 319 -47.07 -20.48 5.79
CA SER A 319 -46.67 -19.05 5.86
C SER A 319 -45.56 -18.68 4.88
N GLY A 320 -45.55 -17.40 4.44
CA GLY A 320 -44.61 -16.91 3.43
C GLY A 320 -43.14 -16.84 3.88
N GLN A 321 -42.27 -16.60 2.89
CA GLN A 321 -40.79 -16.73 2.85
C GLN A 321 -39.93 -16.24 4.04
N PHE A 322 -40.49 -15.58 5.05
CA PHE A 322 -39.78 -14.95 6.18
C PHE A 322 -40.35 -15.28 7.57
N VAL A 323 -41.18 -16.31 7.68
CA VAL A 323 -41.81 -16.73 8.94
C VAL A 323 -41.14 -18.02 9.45
N ASP A 324 -40.79 -18.05 10.74
CA ASP A 324 -40.31 -19.24 11.45
C ASP A 324 -41.52 -20.14 11.77
N CYS A 325 -42.00 -20.86 10.76
CA CYS A 325 -43.30 -21.56 10.82
C CYS A 325 -43.25 -22.82 11.68
N SER A 326 -42.07 -23.43 11.82
CA SER A 326 -41.86 -24.70 12.52
C SER A 326 -41.46 -24.51 13.99
N GLY A 327 -41.55 -23.29 14.55
CA GLY A 327 -41.15 -23.04 15.95
C GLY A 327 -39.65 -23.20 16.23
N SER A 328 -38.84 -23.44 15.19
CA SER A 328 -37.45 -23.92 15.26
C SER A 328 -36.54 -23.14 16.21
N GLY A 329 -36.83 -21.86 16.42
CA GLY A 329 -36.09 -20.93 17.26
C GLY A 329 -35.02 -20.15 16.49
N LEU A 330 -34.79 -20.45 15.20
CA LEU A 330 -33.67 -19.90 14.45
C LEU A 330 -33.80 -18.38 14.31
N ASN A 331 -34.99 -17.90 13.94
CA ASN A 331 -35.24 -16.49 13.72
C ASN A 331 -35.48 -15.73 15.03
N VAL A 332 -36.03 -16.40 16.05
CA VAL A 332 -36.51 -15.77 17.30
C VAL A 332 -35.54 -15.88 18.49
N VAL A 333 -34.57 -16.79 18.47
CA VAL A 333 -33.53 -16.94 19.50
C VAL A 333 -32.13 -16.84 18.91
N LEU A 334 -31.75 -17.71 17.97
CA LEU A 334 -30.36 -17.78 17.48
C LEU A 334 -29.94 -16.50 16.75
N ARG A 335 -30.80 -15.97 15.88
CA ARG A 335 -30.55 -14.72 15.14
C ARG A 335 -30.26 -13.52 16.06
N PRO A 336 -31.11 -13.15 17.04
CA PRO A 336 -30.81 -12.07 17.99
C PRO A 336 -29.49 -12.25 18.76
N MET A 337 -29.05 -13.49 19.01
CA MET A 337 -27.76 -13.75 19.67
C MET A 337 -26.55 -13.51 18.75
N LEU A 338 -26.72 -13.58 17.42
CA LEU A 338 -25.66 -13.45 16.41
C LEU A 338 -25.58 -12.04 15.80
N GLU A 339 -26.69 -11.31 15.66
CA GLU A 339 -26.77 -9.95 15.11
C GLU A 339 -25.81 -8.90 15.75
N PRO A 340 -25.42 -8.98 17.04
CA PRO A 340 -24.40 -8.08 17.59
C PRO A 340 -23.05 -8.18 16.87
N CYS A 341 -22.66 -9.39 16.44
CA CYS A 341 -21.33 -9.70 15.89
C CYS A 341 -21.33 -9.93 14.38
N TYR A 342 -22.44 -10.42 13.81
CA TYR A 342 -22.54 -10.89 12.44
C TYR A 342 -23.58 -10.11 11.63
N THR A 343 -23.55 -10.25 10.30
CA THR A 343 -24.74 -9.99 9.48
C THR A 343 -25.56 -11.26 9.50
N VAL A 344 -26.85 -11.22 9.86
CA VAL A 344 -27.68 -12.43 9.98
C VAL A 344 -28.96 -12.28 9.17
N ASP A 345 -29.14 -13.17 8.19
CA ASP A 345 -30.38 -13.30 7.44
C ASP A 345 -31.03 -14.67 7.73
N PHE A 346 -32.36 -14.73 7.67
CA PHE A 346 -33.17 -15.94 7.87
C PHE A 346 -34.11 -16.12 6.68
N TYR A 347 -34.22 -17.34 6.19
CA TYR A 347 -35.06 -17.72 5.05
C TYR A 347 -35.81 -19.02 5.32
N ASN A 348 -37.02 -19.14 4.76
CA ASN A 348 -37.60 -20.44 4.47
C ASN A 348 -36.68 -21.16 3.46
N GLU A 349 -36.43 -22.46 3.63
CA GLU A 349 -35.54 -23.25 2.78
C GLU A 349 -36.01 -23.38 1.32
N ASP A 350 -37.32 -23.21 1.03
CA ASP A 350 -37.95 -23.03 -0.29
C ASP A 350 -37.20 -22.09 -1.27
N VAL A 351 -36.31 -21.22 -0.77
CA VAL A 351 -35.44 -20.35 -1.57
C VAL A 351 -34.25 -21.09 -2.22
N VAL A 352 -34.04 -22.36 -1.88
CA VAL A 352 -33.04 -23.28 -2.41
C VAL A 352 -33.77 -24.44 -3.11
N ASN A 353 -33.53 -24.62 -4.40
CA ASN A 353 -34.05 -25.75 -5.15
C ASN A 353 -33.29 -27.05 -4.82
N PRO A 354 -33.85 -28.25 -5.10
CA PRO A 354 -33.16 -29.52 -4.88
C PRO A 354 -31.83 -29.73 -5.61
N ASP A 355 -31.50 -28.90 -6.61
CA ASP A 355 -30.19 -28.87 -7.29
C ASP A 355 -29.20 -27.84 -6.70
N GLY A 356 -29.58 -27.19 -5.60
CA GLY A 356 -28.83 -26.13 -4.92
C GLY A 356 -29.02 -24.73 -5.52
N SER A 357 -29.73 -24.60 -6.64
CA SER A 357 -30.01 -23.31 -7.27
C SER A 357 -31.12 -22.54 -6.54
N GLY A 358 -31.59 -21.43 -7.10
CA GLY A 358 -32.69 -20.64 -6.54
C GLY A 358 -32.25 -19.29 -6.00
N TRP A 359 -33.18 -18.61 -5.34
CA TRP A 359 -33.03 -17.20 -4.97
C TRP A 359 -31.86 -16.94 -4.00
N LEU A 360 -31.61 -17.86 -3.06
CA LEU A 360 -30.49 -17.71 -2.12
C LEU A 360 -29.13 -17.83 -2.81
N TYR A 361 -28.99 -18.77 -3.75
CA TYR A 361 -27.79 -18.87 -4.59
C TYR A 361 -27.57 -17.58 -5.39
N GLU A 362 -28.62 -17.03 -6.00
CA GLU A 362 -28.54 -15.77 -6.75
C GLU A 362 -28.12 -14.60 -5.84
N GLU A 363 -28.71 -14.45 -4.66
CA GLU A 363 -28.35 -13.39 -3.69
C GLU A 363 -26.91 -13.53 -3.19
N ILE A 364 -26.43 -14.75 -2.90
CA ILE A 364 -25.03 -14.99 -2.55
C ILE A 364 -24.10 -14.54 -3.68
N VAL A 365 -24.37 -14.94 -4.92
CA VAL A 365 -23.56 -14.54 -6.08
C VAL A 365 -23.63 -13.02 -6.33
N LEU A 366 -24.78 -12.38 -6.13
CA LEU A 366 -24.92 -10.93 -6.22
C LEU A 366 -24.08 -10.20 -5.17
N ARG A 367 -24.10 -10.64 -3.89
CA ARG A 367 -23.28 -10.07 -2.83
C ARG A 367 -21.78 -10.31 -3.04
N LEU A 368 -21.38 -11.49 -3.55
CA LEU A 368 -19.99 -11.79 -3.91
C LEU A 368 -19.50 -10.92 -5.08
N ARG A 369 -20.34 -10.71 -6.11
CA ARG A 369 -20.04 -9.84 -7.26
C ARG A 369 -19.97 -8.37 -6.87
N GLY A 370 -20.83 -7.92 -5.96
CA GLY A 370 -20.87 -6.57 -5.40
C GLY A 370 -19.85 -6.30 -4.28
N LEU A 371 -19.01 -7.29 -3.93
CA LEU A 371 -18.05 -7.23 -2.82
C LEU A 371 -18.67 -6.89 -1.45
N LYS A 372 -19.93 -7.29 -1.24
CA LYS A 372 -20.71 -7.11 -0.01
C LYS A 372 -20.78 -8.37 0.87
N ALA A 373 -20.30 -9.49 0.35
CA ALA A 373 -19.97 -10.69 1.14
C ALA A 373 -18.53 -11.14 0.84
N LYS A 374 -18.03 -12.05 1.66
CA LYS A 374 -16.79 -12.82 1.46
C LYS A 374 -16.96 -14.21 2.06
N SER A 375 -17.16 -14.26 3.38
CA SER A 375 -17.44 -15.49 4.10
C SER A 375 -18.93 -15.68 4.40
N VAL A 376 -19.32 -16.94 4.54
CA VAL A 376 -20.66 -17.35 4.98
C VAL A 376 -20.59 -18.43 6.06
N MET A 377 -21.57 -18.41 6.96
CA MET A 377 -21.96 -19.54 7.79
C MET A 377 -23.39 -19.94 7.43
N LEU A 378 -23.65 -21.23 7.24
CA LEU A 378 -24.98 -21.73 6.88
C LEU A 378 -25.47 -22.61 8.03
N ILE A 379 -26.68 -22.37 8.56
CA ILE A 379 -27.24 -23.17 9.67
C ILE A 379 -28.67 -23.55 9.30
N GLY A 380 -28.93 -24.86 9.19
CA GLY A 380 -30.15 -25.42 8.63
C GLY A 380 -30.83 -26.36 9.60
N HIS A 381 -32.16 -26.20 9.72
CA HIS A 381 -33.03 -27.05 10.52
C HIS A 381 -33.87 -27.96 9.62
N SER A 382 -34.02 -29.25 9.94
CA SER A 382 -34.83 -30.20 9.15
C SER A 382 -34.45 -30.15 7.64
N HIS A 383 -35.40 -29.97 6.72
CA HIS A 383 -35.16 -29.82 5.28
C HIS A 383 -34.12 -28.73 4.95
N GLY A 384 -34.09 -27.62 5.71
CA GLY A 384 -33.07 -26.56 5.56
C GLY A 384 -31.63 -27.05 5.73
N GLY A 385 -31.39 -28.16 6.42
CA GLY A 385 -30.08 -28.81 6.45
C GLY A 385 -29.74 -29.57 5.17
N GLY A 386 -30.71 -30.27 4.57
CA GLY A 386 -30.57 -30.87 3.23
C GLY A 386 -30.35 -29.82 2.15
N SER A 387 -31.10 -28.71 2.20
CA SER A 387 -30.93 -27.58 1.31
C SER A 387 -29.55 -26.89 1.45
N ILE A 388 -28.95 -26.86 2.64
CA ILE A 388 -27.52 -26.46 2.79
C ILE A 388 -26.59 -27.39 2.02
N TYR A 389 -26.76 -28.71 2.10
CA TYR A 389 -25.91 -29.63 1.34
C TYR A 389 -25.99 -29.34 -0.16
N ASN A 390 -27.21 -29.20 -0.70
CA ASN A 390 -27.45 -28.95 -2.12
C ASN A 390 -26.82 -27.63 -2.57
N LEU A 391 -27.01 -26.55 -1.80
CA LEU A 391 -26.40 -25.24 -2.05
C LEU A 391 -24.87 -25.30 -2.05
N CYS A 392 -24.26 -25.93 -1.03
CA CYS A 392 -22.81 -26.12 -0.96
C CYS A 392 -22.27 -26.95 -2.14
N ASN A 393 -22.99 -28.01 -2.54
CA ASN A 393 -22.64 -28.84 -3.68
C ASN A 393 -22.71 -28.07 -5.02
N LEU A 394 -23.62 -27.10 -5.15
CA LEU A 394 -23.65 -26.23 -6.33
C LEU A 394 -22.39 -25.35 -6.45
N PHE A 395 -21.83 -24.86 -5.34
CA PHE A 395 -20.61 -24.04 -5.32
C PHE A 395 -19.30 -24.81 -5.59
N GLU A 396 -19.30 -26.15 -5.58
CA GLU A 396 -18.15 -26.98 -5.98
C GLU A 396 -17.97 -27.06 -7.51
N TYR A 397 -19.04 -26.84 -8.29
CA TYR A 397 -18.97 -27.03 -9.73
C TYR A 397 -18.14 -25.95 -10.41
N ALA A 398 -16.86 -26.23 -10.67
CA ALA A 398 -15.91 -25.33 -11.33
C ALA A 398 -16.23 -24.97 -12.81
N ASP A 399 -17.44 -25.27 -13.33
CA ASP A 399 -17.83 -24.91 -14.69
C ASP A 399 -18.13 -23.40 -14.77
N SER A 400 -17.48 -22.74 -15.72
CA SER A 400 -17.75 -21.37 -16.16
C SER A 400 -19.20 -21.07 -16.57
N ALA A 401 -20.02 -22.10 -16.79
CA ALA A 401 -21.47 -21.99 -16.97
C ALA A 401 -22.15 -21.37 -15.74
N TYR A 402 -21.74 -21.72 -14.52
CA TYR A 402 -22.33 -21.24 -13.29
C TYR A 402 -21.93 -19.80 -12.95
N ASP A 403 -22.88 -19.05 -12.37
CA ASP A 403 -22.72 -17.61 -12.14
C ASP A 403 -21.70 -17.23 -11.05
N HIS A 404 -21.36 -18.14 -10.13
CA HIS A 404 -20.29 -17.95 -9.15
C HIS A 404 -18.88 -18.01 -9.77
N ASN A 405 -18.72 -18.66 -10.93
CA ASN A 405 -17.44 -18.78 -11.65
C ASN A 405 -17.23 -17.69 -12.71
N LYS A 406 -18.12 -16.70 -12.81
CA LYS A 406 -17.99 -15.63 -13.82
C LYS A 406 -16.84 -14.69 -13.46
N PRO A 407 -16.08 -14.17 -14.44
CA PRO A 407 -15.00 -13.22 -14.20
C PRO A 407 -15.44 -12.03 -13.33
N GLY A 408 -14.66 -11.73 -12.29
CA GLY A 408 -14.90 -10.62 -11.38
C GLY A 408 -15.79 -10.93 -10.17
N VAL A 409 -16.45 -12.10 -10.13
CA VAL A 409 -17.05 -12.64 -8.89
C VAL A 409 -15.92 -13.21 -8.02
N ARG A 410 -15.95 -12.94 -6.72
CA ARG A 410 -14.99 -13.51 -5.77
C ARG A 410 -15.43 -14.91 -5.33
N SER A 411 -14.47 -15.74 -4.93
CA SER A 411 -14.75 -17.03 -4.28
C SER A 411 -15.47 -16.84 -2.94
N LEU A 412 -16.35 -17.79 -2.59
CA LEU A 412 -17.08 -17.84 -1.33
C LEU A 412 -16.31 -18.65 -0.30
N ASP A 413 -16.06 -18.09 0.88
CA ASP A 413 -15.48 -18.84 2.01
C ASP A 413 -16.62 -19.42 2.87
N ILE A 414 -16.89 -20.73 2.77
CA ILE A 414 -17.89 -21.43 3.60
C ILE A 414 -17.24 -21.81 4.93
N CYS A 415 -17.25 -20.89 5.89
CA CYS A 415 -16.46 -21.03 7.13
C CYS A 415 -17.06 -22.01 8.14
N PHE A 416 -18.39 -22.15 8.16
CA PHE A 416 -19.09 -23.09 9.04
C PHE A 416 -20.41 -23.54 8.40
N THR A 417 -20.73 -24.81 8.55
CA THR A 417 -22.08 -25.33 8.31
C THR A 417 -22.63 -26.01 9.55
N GLY A 418 -23.90 -25.77 9.88
CA GLY A 418 -24.59 -26.34 11.03
C GLY A 418 -25.83 -27.10 10.62
N TYR A 419 -25.92 -28.38 10.94
CA TYR A 419 -27.15 -29.15 10.85
C TYR A 419 -27.79 -29.25 12.24
N ILE A 420 -29.09 -28.95 12.29
CA ILE A 420 -29.95 -29.15 13.47
C ILE A 420 -31.06 -30.09 13.04
N ASP A 421 -30.99 -31.35 13.45
CA ASP A 421 -31.94 -32.40 13.07
C ASP A 421 -32.24 -32.43 11.55
N ALA A 422 -31.19 -32.30 10.76
CA ALA A 422 -31.29 -32.16 9.32
C ALA A 422 -31.79 -33.44 8.64
N ILE A 423 -32.65 -33.28 7.64
CA ILE A 423 -33.10 -34.37 6.76
C ILE A 423 -32.70 -34.10 5.32
N SER A 424 -32.50 -35.17 4.56
CA SER A 424 -32.01 -35.09 3.18
C SER A 424 -33.14 -34.85 2.19
N GLU A 425 -32.93 -33.93 1.25
CA GLU A 425 -33.82 -33.66 0.10
C GLU A 425 -33.98 -34.83 -0.88
N ASP A 426 -33.28 -35.95 -0.67
CA ASP A 426 -33.40 -37.14 -1.51
C ASP A 426 -34.66 -37.96 -1.15
N MET A 427 -35.80 -37.42 -1.55
CA MET A 427 -37.11 -38.07 -1.45
C MET A 427 -37.28 -39.29 -2.40
N SER A 428 -36.24 -39.68 -3.16
CA SER A 428 -36.33 -40.83 -4.08
C SER A 428 -36.35 -42.18 -3.36
N LEU A 429 -35.94 -42.21 -2.08
CA LEU A 429 -35.92 -43.39 -1.23
C LEU A 429 -36.80 -43.17 0.00
N LEU A 430 -38.05 -43.65 -0.05
CA LEU A 430 -38.76 -43.96 1.20
C LEU A 430 -38.03 -45.11 1.90
N PRO A 431 -37.69 -45.00 3.20
CA PRO A 431 -38.04 -43.92 4.13
C PRO A 431 -37.11 -42.70 4.07
N ILE A 432 -37.69 -41.51 4.31
CA ILE A 432 -36.97 -40.24 4.55
C ILE A 432 -35.79 -40.50 5.51
N SER A 433 -34.64 -39.92 5.21
CA SER A 433 -33.40 -40.14 5.97
C SER A 433 -32.75 -38.84 6.42
N ALA A 434 -32.11 -38.87 7.59
CA ALA A 434 -31.31 -37.76 8.10
C ALA A 434 -30.22 -37.36 7.10
N GLU A 435 -29.91 -36.07 7.03
CA GLU A 435 -28.82 -35.59 6.19
C GLU A 435 -27.48 -36.03 6.78
N ARG A 436 -26.70 -36.75 5.96
CA ARG A 436 -25.45 -37.42 6.32
C ARG A 436 -24.28 -36.99 5.47
N LYS A 437 -24.50 -36.28 4.37
CA LYS A 437 -23.43 -35.84 3.49
C LYS A 437 -22.81 -34.58 4.09
N TYR A 438 -21.49 -34.58 4.28
CA TYR A 438 -20.76 -33.39 4.70
C TYR A 438 -20.90 -32.28 3.65
N PRO A 439 -21.33 -31.04 4.02
CA PRO A 439 -21.41 -29.92 3.09
C PRO A 439 -20.07 -29.65 2.40
N PRO A 440 -20.01 -29.73 1.06
CA PRO A 440 -18.78 -29.46 0.33
C PRO A 440 -18.25 -28.04 0.57
N SER A 441 -16.94 -27.86 0.39
CA SER A 441 -16.17 -26.63 0.72
C SER A 441 -16.30 -26.07 2.15
N SER A 442 -17.11 -26.66 3.03
CA SER A 442 -17.25 -26.21 4.41
C SER A 442 -15.97 -26.45 5.19
N LEU A 443 -15.38 -25.39 5.75
CA LEU A 443 -14.13 -25.49 6.53
C LEU A 443 -14.32 -26.21 7.87
N ARG A 444 -15.53 -26.13 8.44
CA ARG A 444 -15.96 -26.80 9.68
C ARG A 444 -17.43 -27.17 9.57
N HIS A 445 -17.82 -28.27 10.22
CA HIS A 445 -19.21 -28.68 10.27
C HIS A 445 -19.61 -29.02 11.70
N GLY A 446 -20.79 -28.56 12.12
CA GLY A 446 -21.44 -28.97 13.36
C GLY A 446 -22.71 -29.76 13.04
N ASN A 447 -22.83 -30.97 13.57
CA ASN A 447 -24.01 -31.82 13.40
C ASN A 447 -24.65 -32.08 14.77
N LEU A 448 -25.84 -31.53 15.00
CA LEU A 448 -26.53 -31.54 16.29
C LEU A 448 -27.64 -32.60 16.26
N TYR A 449 -27.48 -33.63 17.09
CA TYR A 449 -27.95 -34.99 16.83
C TYR A 449 -29.12 -35.48 17.72
N GLN A 450 -29.91 -36.46 17.23
CA GLN A 450 -30.97 -37.16 17.98
C GLN A 450 -30.98 -38.71 17.88
N GLU A 451 -31.45 -39.35 18.96
CA GLU A 451 -31.85 -40.78 19.11
C GLU A 451 -32.80 -40.94 20.35
N ILE A 452 -33.70 -41.94 20.49
CA ILE A 452 -34.21 -43.00 19.58
C ILE A 452 -35.61 -43.51 20.03
N THR A 453 -36.51 -43.84 19.09
CA THR A 453 -37.82 -44.55 19.24
C THR A 453 -38.94 -43.90 20.10
N ILE A 454 -40.24 -43.99 19.75
CA ILE A 454 -41.00 -45.15 19.22
C ILE A 454 -42.07 -44.78 18.15
N PHE A 455 -41.86 -45.22 16.89
CA PHE A 455 -42.81 -45.47 15.77
C PHE A 455 -43.83 -44.39 15.29
N PRO A 456 -44.16 -44.31 13.97
CA PRO A 456 -43.81 -45.24 12.88
C PRO A 456 -43.02 -44.64 11.69
N ILE A 457 -42.15 -43.63 11.90
CA ILE A 457 -41.06 -43.33 10.96
C ILE A 457 -39.73 -43.25 11.73
N PRO A 458 -38.71 -44.07 11.41
CA PRO A 458 -37.42 -44.03 12.07
C PRO A 458 -36.48 -43.04 11.37
N LEU A 459 -36.58 -41.76 11.74
CA LEU A 459 -35.49 -40.81 11.53
C LEU A 459 -34.48 -40.99 12.68
N ASN A 460 -33.40 -41.71 12.40
CA ASN A 460 -32.22 -41.65 13.25
C ASN A 460 -31.36 -40.48 12.75
N GLY A 461 -31.01 -39.55 13.64
CA GLY A 461 -29.86 -38.69 13.39
C GLY A 461 -28.64 -39.57 13.08
N ALA A 462 -27.74 -39.07 12.25
CA ALA A 462 -26.59 -39.85 11.83
C ALA A 462 -25.34 -39.00 11.63
N THR A 463 -24.19 -39.60 11.90
CA THR A 463 -22.88 -38.94 11.75
C THR A 463 -22.69 -38.49 10.31
N THR A 464 -22.30 -37.23 10.12
CA THR A 464 -21.94 -36.69 8.80
C THR A 464 -20.64 -37.31 8.30
N ILE A 465 -20.66 -37.75 7.05
CA ILE A 465 -19.62 -38.51 6.37
C ILE A 465 -19.28 -37.84 5.02
N ASP A 466 -18.07 -38.06 4.53
CA ASP A 466 -17.71 -37.75 3.15
C ASP A 466 -18.32 -38.74 2.15
N GLU A 467 -18.10 -38.46 0.86
CA GLU A 467 -18.39 -39.32 -0.28
C GLU A 467 -17.82 -40.75 -0.17
N ASN A 468 -16.78 -40.96 0.66
CA ASN A 468 -16.14 -42.25 0.88
C ASN A 468 -16.69 -42.97 2.14
N GLY A 469 -17.69 -42.40 2.81
CA GLY A 469 -18.29 -42.94 4.03
C GLY A 469 -17.45 -42.73 5.30
N THR A 470 -16.42 -41.88 5.25
CA THR A 470 -15.52 -41.59 6.37
C THR A 470 -16.03 -40.40 7.16
N VAL A 471 -15.92 -40.45 8.48
CA VAL A 471 -16.20 -39.28 9.34
C VAL A 471 -15.09 -38.26 9.12
N THR A 472 -15.45 -37.12 8.51
CA THR A 472 -14.52 -36.04 8.19
C THR A 472 -14.03 -35.31 9.45
N SER A 473 -12.88 -34.64 9.33
CA SER A 473 -12.38 -33.71 10.34
C SER A 473 -12.11 -32.37 9.65
N PRO A 474 -12.55 -31.22 10.20
CA PRO A 474 -13.17 -31.04 11.52
C PRO A 474 -14.71 -31.08 11.50
N ASN A 475 -15.29 -32.28 11.66
CA ASN A 475 -16.71 -32.46 11.91
C ASN A 475 -16.96 -32.63 13.43
N PHE A 476 -17.74 -31.72 14.01
CA PHE A 476 -18.20 -31.77 15.39
C PHE A 476 -19.60 -32.38 15.44
N ASN A 477 -19.66 -33.71 15.55
CA ASN A 477 -20.90 -34.42 15.82
C ASN A 477 -21.22 -34.30 17.32
N ILE A 478 -22.22 -33.48 17.64
CA ILE A 478 -22.60 -33.09 18.99
C ILE A 478 -23.87 -33.89 19.37
N ASN A 479 -23.63 -35.07 19.96
CA ASN A 479 -24.66 -35.89 20.60
C ASN A 479 -24.91 -35.38 22.03
N LEU A 480 -25.31 -34.11 22.18
CA LEU A 480 -25.55 -33.49 23.48
C LEU A 480 -27.03 -33.16 23.66
N LEU A 481 -27.72 -34.02 24.40
CA LEU A 481 -28.27 -33.71 25.73
C LEU A 481 -29.13 -34.90 26.21
N PRO A 482 -28.97 -35.38 27.46
CA PRO A 482 -29.90 -36.35 28.06
C PRO A 482 -31.36 -35.87 28.14
N ARG A 483 -31.64 -34.59 27.83
CA ARG A 483 -32.98 -33.98 27.83
C ARG A 483 -33.73 -34.11 26.50
N VAL A 484 -33.04 -34.25 25.36
CA VAL A 484 -33.68 -34.52 24.04
C VAL A 484 -33.90 -36.01 23.79
N PHE A 485 -33.44 -36.87 24.70
CA PHE A 485 -33.48 -38.32 24.55
C PHE A 485 -34.94 -38.83 24.50
N GLY A 486 -35.34 -39.39 23.36
CA GLY A 486 -36.69 -39.92 23.13
C GLY A 486 -37.72 -38.93 22.57
N GLN A 487 -37.28 -37.72 22.16
CA GLN A 487 -38.10 -36.81 21.35
C GLN A 487 -38.12 -37.28 19.88
N THR A 488 -39.19 -36.98 19.14
CA THR A 488 -39.27 -37.16 17.68
C THR A 488 -38.83 -35.90 16.93
N HIS A 489 -38.68 -36.01 15.60
CA HIS A 489 -38.45 -34.86 14.69
C HIS A 489 -39.45 -33.71 14.97
N GLN A 490 -40.74 -34.08 15.08
CA GLN A 490 -41.84 -33.16 15.37
C GLN A 490 -41.80 -32.59 16.81
N ASP A 491 -41.12 -33.24 17.75
CA ASP A 491 -41.00 -32.75 19.13
C ASP A 491 -39.84 -31.75 19.32
N ILE A 492 -38.92 -31.61 18.35
CA ILE A 492 -37.89 -30.53 18.38
C ILE A 492 -38.49 -29.19 18.00
N ASP A 493 -39.30 -29.18 16.94
CA ASP A 493 -40.01 -28.01 16.40
C ASP A 493 -40.66 -27.16 17.52
N ASP A 494 -41.24 -27.82 18.53
CA ASP A 494 -41.94 -27.19 19.65
C ASP A 494 -41.10 -27.01 20.96
N CYS A 495 -39.78 -27.29 20.97
CA CYS A 495 -39.05 -27.56 22.21
C CYS A 495 -38.22 -26.42 22.84
N VAL A 496 -38.36 -26.24 24.16
CA VAL A 496 -37.49 -25.39 25.01
C VAL A 496 -36.01 -25.81 25.00
N ILE A 497 -35.69 -27.02 24.54
CA ILE A 497 -34.32 -27.58 24.49
C ILE A 497 -33.44 -26.88 23.44
N VAL A 498 -34.06 -26.25 22.43
CA VAL A 498 -33.44 -25.48 21.36
C VAL A 498 -32.41 -24.44 21.88
N HIS A 499 -32.64 -23.84 23.04
CA HIS A 499 -31.74 -22.83 23.63
C HIS A 499 -30.35 -23.40 24.02
N ASP A 500 -30.28 -24.64 24.54
CA ASP A 500 -28.99 -25.26 24.88
C ASP A 500 -28.23 -25.69 23.62
N ILE A 501 -28.95 -26.06 22.54
CA ILE A 501 -28.38 -26.34 21.22
C ILE A 501 -27.72 -25.07 20.65
N TYR A 502 -28.40 -23.93 20.74
CA TYR A 502 -27.88 -22.64 20.26
C TYR A 502 -26.67 -22.13 21.03
N LYS A 503 -26.60 -22.36 22.34
CA LYS A 503 -25.39 -22.05 23.11
C LYS A 503 -24.18 -22.82 22.57
N ASN A 504 -24.34 -24.11 22.26
CA ASN A 504 -23.27 -24.92 21.66
C ASN A 504 -22.91 -24.46 20.23
N ILE A 505 -23.89 -24.02 19.42
CA ILE A 505 -23.62 -23.41 18.11
C ILE A 505 -22.76 -22.15 18.26
N LEU A 506 -23.14 -21.25 19.17
CA LEU A 506 -22.41 -20.00 19.44
C LEU A 506 -20.95 -20.27 19.86
N ASP A 507 -20.72 -21.19 20.80
CA ASP A 507 -19.36 -21.55 21.23
C ASP A 507 -18.51 -22.02 20.02
N ASN A 508 -19.07 -22.85 19.13
CA ASN A 508 -18.36 -23.34 17.94
C ASN A 508 -18.17 -22.29 16.83
N ILE A 509 -19.12 -21.39 16.64
CA ILE A 509 -19.00 -20.22 15.75
C ILE A 509 -17.86 -19.31 16.23
N LEU A 510 -17.80 -19.02 17.54
CA LEU A 510 -16.76 -18.23 18.19
C LEU A 510 -15.37 -18.88 18.11
N TYR A 511 -15.28 -20.20 18.02
CA TYR A 511 -14.02 -20.90 17.72
C TYR A 511 -13.61 -20.87 16.23
N SER A 512 -14.53 -20.53 15.32
CA SER A 512 -14.34 -20.64 13.88
C SER A 512 -13.77 -19.36 13.25
N PHE A 513 -14.10 -18.20 13.83
CA PHE A 513 -13.38 -16.95 13.60
C PHE A 513 -12.64 -16.59 14.88
N VAL A 514 -11.30 -16.43 14.83
CA VAL A 514 -10.50 -16.07 16.00
C VAL A 514 -10.85 -14.64 16.44
N CYS A 515 -11.83 -14.53 17.32
CA CYS A 515 -12.45 -13.26 17.74
C CYS A 515 -12.70 -13.17 19.26
N LEU A 516 -12.01 -14.00 20.05
CA LEU A 516 -11.74 -13.72 21.45
C LEU A 516 -10.25 -13.92 21.73
N PRO A 517 -9.53 -12.94 22.32
CA PRO A 517 -8.28 -13.26 22.98
C PRO A 517 -8.59 -14.25 24.12
N LEU A 518 -7.76 -15.28 24.26
CA LEU A 518 -7.83 -16.28 25.33
C LEU A 518 -7.54 -15.66 26.70
N TYR A 519 -8.46 -14.85 27.21
CA TYR A 519 -8.66 -14.74 28.64
C TYR A 519 -9.47 -15.94 29.10
N SER A 520 -9.06 -16.53 30.21
CA SER A 520 -9.79 -17.61 30.88
C SER A 520 -11.12 -17.06 31.38
N PHE A 521 -12.18 -17.17 30.58
CA PHE A 521 -13.54 -16.87 31.00
C PHE A 521 -13.98 -17.94 32.00
N GLY A 522 -13.95 -17.57 33.28
CA GLY A 522 -14.75 -18.25 34.29
C GLY A 522 -16.24 -18.01 34.02
N ASP A 523 -17.08 -18.97 34.42
CA ASP A 523 -18.49 -19.10 34.00
C ASP A 523 -19.37 -17.84 34.22
N ASP A 524 -18.97 -16.93 35.11
CA ASP A 524 -19.80 -15.81 35.58
C ASP A 524 -20.04 -14.68 34.56
N ASN A 525 -19.25 -14.58 33.47
CA ASN A 525 -19.31 -13.42 32.55
C ASN A 525 -20.05 -13.66 31.21
N ILE A 526 -20.50 -14.88 30.92
CA ILE A 526 -21.34 -15.16 29.72
C ILE A 526 -22.66 -14.34 29.78
N HIS A 527 -23.12 -13.99 30.98
CA HIS A 527 -24.32 -13.17 31.20
C HIS A 527 -24.23 -11.72 30.71
N ASN A 528 -23.03 -11.15 30.46
CA ASN A 528 -22.90 -9.73 30.13
C ASN A 528 -22.94 -9.40 28.62
N CYS A 529 -23.09 -10.40 27.76
CA CYS A 529 -23.48 -10.22 26.35
C CYS A 529 -24.92 -10.70 26.07
N ILE A 530 -25.65 -11.13 27.10
CA ILE A 530 -27.03 -11.69 27.02
C ILE A 530 -27.95 -10.92 27.99
N ASN A 531 -27.75 -9.60 28.10
CA ASN A 531 -28.60 -8.64 28.85
C ASN A 531 -28.84 -7.39 28.00
#